data_AF-A0A7W0TXA3-F1
#
_entry.id   AF-A0A7W0TXA3-F1
#
_cell.length_a   1.000
_cell.length_b   1.000
_cell.length_c   1.000
_cell.angle_alpha   90.00
_cell.angle_beta   90.00
_cell.angle_gamma   90.00
#
_symmetry.space_group_name_H-M   'P 1'
#
loop_
_entity.id
_entity.type
_entity.pdbx_description
1 polymer ?
#
loop_
_entity_poly.entity_id
_entity_poly.type
_entity_poly.pdbx_seq_one_letter_code
_entity_poly.pdbx_strand_id
1 'polypeptide(L)'
;MHRLFSLAFLLAVLSVLAPAAAAQDATPPVDLVAPAPAGCQVEPRTLDALAAFLATLAAEAATPDIAAGTPVSFVAPAGEPADPATVAGVTATATELFACYNANDYLRVFALFTDEYLARSFVDEGMTEEALGFFGMPPEARPADAWESIAVRDVRLLADGRVGAFLVGHNPEGDGVDFVDYTVFVERDGRYLIDDVVFLGGDDA
;
A
#
# COMPACT_ATOMS: atom_id res chain seq x y z
N MET A 1 15.10 46.16 -80.44
CA MET A 1 14.03 46.24 -79.44
C MET A 1 14.16 45.00 -78.54
N HIS A 2 15.04 44.92 -77.52
CA HIS A 2 14.87 45.35 -76.10
C HIS A 2 13.43 45.08 -75.61
N ARG A 3 13.10 44.25 -74.60
CA ARG A 3 13.67 43.89 -73.27
C ARG A 3 13.10 42.49 -72.86
N LEU A 4 13.74 41.53 -72.17
CA LEU A 4 14.41 41.44 -70.85
C LEU A 4 13.47 41.67 -69.62
N PHE A 5 13.49 40.66 -68.71
CA PHE A 5 13.10 40.61 -67.27
C PHE A 5 11.80 39.90 -66.80
N SER A 6 12.01 38.67 -66.28
CA SER A 6 11.71 38.17 -64.90
C SER A 6 10.28 38.05 -64.33
N LEU A 7 9.95 36.88 -63.73
CA LEU A 7 9.86 36.59 -62.27
C LEU A 7 9.04 35.29 -62.03
N ALA A 8 9.64 34.23 -61.45
CA ALA A 8 9.40 33.69 -60.10
C ALA A 8 8.08 32.91 -59.91
N PHE A 9 8.11 31.57 -59.82
CA PHE A 9 8.41 30.73 -58.64
C PHE A 9 7.34 30.83 -57.54
N LEU A 10 6.39 29.87 -57.49
CA LEU A 10 5.83 29.37 -56.24
C LEU A 10 5.16 27.99 -56.47
N LEU A 11 5.93 26.92 -56.31
CA LEU A 11 5.40 25.58 -56.08
C LEU A 11 5.01 25.50 -54.60
N ALA A 12 3.72 25.62 -54.28
CA ALA A 12 3.23 25.40 -52.93
C ALA A 12 3.08 23.89 -52.68
N VAL A 13 4.06 23.32 -51.98
CA VAL A 13 4.01 21.96 -51.43
C VAL A 13 2.99 21.95 -50.29
N LEU A 14 1.83 21.32 -50.49
CA LEU A 14 0.86 21.04 -49.43
C LEU A 14 1.38 19.85 -48.61
N SER A 15 2.13 20.13 -47.56
CA SER A 15 2.51 19.12 -46.56
C SER A 15 1.30 18.77 -45.71
N VAL A 16 0.74 17.57 -45.93
CA VAL A 16 -0.30 16.98 -45.06
C VAL A 16 0.37 16.58 -43.75
N LEU A 17 0.24 17.41 -42.72
CA LEU A 17 0.53 17.06 -41.33
C LEU A 17 -0.60 16.13 -40.85
N ALA A 18 -0.35 14.82 -40.88
CA ALA A 18 -1.17 13.88 -40.14
C ALA A 18 -0.91 14.10 -38.63
N PRO A 19 -1.95 14.28 -37.79
CA PRO A 19 -1.75 14.28 -36.35
C PRO A 19 -1.30 12.87 -35.95
N ALA A 20 -0.12 12.77 -35.35
CA ALA A 20 0.26 11.58 -34.60
C ALA A 20 -0.74 11.44 -33.46
N ALA A 21 -1.69 10.52 -33.59
CA ALA A 21 -2.52 10.09 -32.49
C ALA A 21 -1.57 9.44 -31.46
N ALA A 22 -1.26 10.17 -30.40
CA ALA A 22 -0.68 9.56 -29.21
C ALA A 22 -1.74 8.59 -28.67
N ALA A 23 -1.50 7.29 -28.84
CA ALA A 23 -2.19 6.29 -28.05
C ALA A 23 -1.80 6.55 -26.59
N GLN A 24 -2.67 7.22 -25.85
CA GLN A 24 -2.61 7.16 -24.40
C GLN A 24 -2.98 5.72 -24.07
N ASP A 25 -1.99 4.88 -23.75
CA ASP A 25 -2.26 3.62 -23.06
C ASP A 25 -2.92 4.01 -21.74
N ALA A 26 -4.25 4.03 -21.73
CA ALA A 26 -5.00 4.14 -20.50
C ALA A 26 -4.65 2.91 -19.67
N THR A 27 -4.01 3.11 -18.52
CA THR A 27 -3.86 2.05 -17.52
C THR A 27 -5.24 1.44 -17.31
N PRO A 28 -5.42 0.11 -17.51
CA PRO A 28 -6.70 -0.52 -17.29
C PRO A 28 -7.22 -0.16 -15.89
N PRO A 29 -8.53 0.08 -15.72
CA PRO A 29 -9.10 0.33 -14.40
C PRO A 29 -8.67 -0.81 -13.45
N VAL A 30 -8.16 -0.42 -12.29
CA VAL A 30 -7.79 -1.37 -11.24
C VAL A 30 -9.08 -1.91 -10.66
N ASP A 31 -9.33 -3.20 -10.87
CA ASP A 31 -10.45 -3.89 -10.20
C ASP A 31 -10.15 -3.97 -8.70
N LEU A 32 -10.62 -2.97 -7.96
CA LEU A 32 -10.61 -2.93 -6.50
C LEU A 32 -11.72 -3.82 -5.95
N VAL A 33 -11.43 -4.50 -4.85
CA VAL A 33 -12.39 -5.32 -4.10
C VAL A 33 -12.50 -4.75 -2.70
N ALA A 34 -13.72 -4.50 -2.22
CA ALA A 34 -13.99 -4.15 -0.83
C ALA A 34 -14.24 -5.44 -0.01
N PRO A 35 -13.27 -5.92 0.81
CA PRO A 35 -13.47 -7.14 1.57
C PRO A 35 -14.52 -6.91 2.65
N ALA A 36 -15.52 -7.79 2.73
CA ALA A 36 -16.55 -7.69 3.75
C ALA A 36 -15.95 -7.90 5.16
N PRO A 37 -16.44 -7.20 6.20
CA PRO A 37 -15.99 -7.35 7.59
C PRO A 37 -15.97 -8.80 8.09
N ALA A 38 -16.94 -9.60 7.65
CA ALA A 38 -17.02 -11.03 7.97
C ALA A 38 -15.85 -11.86 7.42
N GLY A 39 -15.03 -11.32 6.52
CA GLY A 39 -13.80 -11.94 6.05
C GLY A 39 -12.63 -11.87 7.04
N CYS A 40 -12.73 -11.06 8.11
CA CYS A 40 -11.72 -10.99 9.16
C CYS A 40 -11.83 -12.20 10.09
N GLN A 41 -10.95 -13.19 9.94
CA GLN A 41 -11.04 -14.47 10.66
C GLN A 41 -9.80 -14.77 11.52
N VAL A 42 -8.71 -14.03 11.34
CA VAL A 42 -7.48 -14.15 12.11
C VAL A 42 -7.73 -13.98 13.60
N GLU A 43 -7.25 -14.91 14.42
CA GLU A 43 -7.39 -14.81 15.87
C GLU A 43 -6.81 -13.49 16.39
N PRO A 44 -7.55 -12.72 17.20
CA PRO A 44 -7.09 -11.44 17.70
C PRO A 44 -5.91 -11.60 18.65
N ARG A 45 -5.04 -10.59 18.66
CA ARG A 45 -4.07 -10.40 19.74
C ARG A 45 -4.85 -10.04 21.00
N THR A 46 -4.44 -10.59 22.15
CA THR A 46 -5.05 -10.18 23.43
C THR A 46 -4.46 -8.85 23.90
N LEU A 47 -5.26 -8.01 24.56
CA LEU A 47 -4.76 -6.79 25.20
C LEU A 47 -3.61 -7.06 26.16
N ASP A 48 -3.72 -8.09 27.01
CA ASP A 48 -2.66 -8.43 27.98
C ASP A 48 -1.33 -8.74 27.29
N ALA A 49 -1.36 -9.46 26.17
CA ALA A 49 -0.15 -9.74 25.38
C ALA A 49 0.44 -8.47 24.76
N LEU A 50 -0.40 -7.57 24.24
CA LEU A 50 0.06 -6.30 23.67
C LEU A 50 0.58 -5.33 24.75
N ALA A 51 -0.02 -5.32 25.94
CA ALA A 51 0.45 -4.53 27.07
C ALA A 51 1.80 -5.06 27.59
N ALA A 52 1.96 -6.38 27.70
CA ALA A 52 3.23 -7.00 28.03
C ALA A 52 4.31 -6.68 26.98
N PHE A 53 3.94 -6.73 25.69
CA PHE A 53 4.81 -6.36 24.59
C PHE A 53 5.28 -4.90 24.69
N LEU A 54 4.37 -3.96 24.91
CA LEU A 54 4.70 -2.53 25.14
C LEU A 54 5.63 -2.33 26.35
N ALA A 55 5.39 -3.05 27.45
CA ALA A 55 6.25 -2.99 28.63
C ALA A 55 7.68 -3.48 28.34
N THR A 56 7.83 -4.51 27.50
CA THR A 56 9.14 -4.97 27.02
C THR A 56 9.83 -3.89 26.19
N LEU A 57 9.14 -3.28 25.23
CA LEU A 57 9.71 -2.20 24.40
C LEU A 57 10.20 -1.02 25.27
N ALA A 58 9.41 -0.62 26.28
CA ALA A 58 9.78 0.45 27.19
C ALA A 58 11.01 0.10 28.06
N ALA A 59 11.16 -1.16 28.46
CA ALA A 59 12.33 -1.62 29.22
C ALA A 59 13.61 -1.68 28.37
N GLU A 60 13.48 -1.93 27.07
CA GLU A 60 14.59 -2.06 26.13
C GLU A 60 14.97 -0.73 25.45
N ALA A 61 14.20 0.33 25.67
CA ALA A 61 14.45 1.64 25.07
C ALA A 61 15.80 2.26 25.52
N ALA A 62 16.85 2.00 24.75
CA ALA A 62 17.94 2.95 24.58
C ALA A 62 17.44 4.06 23.65
N THR A 63 17.64 5.32 24.03
CA THR A 63 17.21 6.51 23.28
C THR A 63 17.59 6.36 21.80
N PRO A 64 16.63 6.30 20.86
CA PRO A 64 16.97 6.34 19.44
C PRO A 64 17.51 7.73 19.08
N ASP A 65 18.66 7.75 18.39
CA ASP A 65 19.14 8.93 17.68
C ASP A 65 18.30 9.05 16.40
N ILE A 66 17.28 9.91 16.44
CA ILE A 66 16.48 10.21 15.25
C ILE A 66 17.31 11.14 14.36
N ALA A 67 18.17 10.55 13.53
CA ALA A 67 18.68 11.25 12.38
C ALA A 67 17.50 11.50 11.42
N ALA A 68 17.01 12.74 11.39
CA ALA A 68 16.05 13.18 10.39
C ALA A 68 16.64 12.94 8.98
N GLY A 69 16.21 11.87 8.33
CA GLY A 69 16.58 11.55 6.96
C GLY A 69 15.88 12.51 6.00
N THR A 70 16.63 13.02 5.03
CA THR A 70 16.07 13.75 3.88
C THR A 70 15.11 12.82 3.12
N PRO A 71 13.97 13.31 2.58
CA PRO A 71 13.09 12.47 1.76
C PRO A 71 13.86 11.87 0.59
N VAL A 72 14.01 10.55 0.59
CA VAL A 72 14.54 9.78 -0.54
C VAL A 72 13.35 9.29 -1.36
N SER A 73 13.44 9.42 -2.69
CA SER A 73 12.47 8.83 -3.59
C SER A 73 12.46 7.32 -3.37
N PHE A 74 11.29 6.74 -3.05
CA PHE A 74 11.15 5.31 -2.90
C PHE A 74 11.43 4.59 -4.23
N VAL A 75 12.25 3.54 -4.17
CA VAL A 75 12.48 2.62 -5.28
C VAL A 75 12.16 1.23 -4.74
N ALA A 76 11.15 0.57 -5.33
CA ALA A 76 10.79 -0.78 -4.94
C ALA A 76 12.01 -1.71 -5.08
N PRO A 77 12.32 -2.51 -4.03
CA PRO A 77 13.35 -3.53 -4.12
C PRO A 77 13.16 -4.44 -5.34
N ALA A 78 14.25 -4.75 -6.02
CA ALA A 78 14.21 -5.69 -7.13
C ALA A 78 13.89 -7.11 -6.62
N GLY A 79 13.15 -7.87 -7.44
CA GLY A 79 12.80 -9.25 -7.16
C GLY A 79 12.25 -9.95 -8.39
N GLU A 80 12.23 -11.27 -8.33
CA GLU A 80 11.61 -12.10 -9.38
C GLU A 80 10.09 -12.11 -9.20
N PRO A 81 9.29 -12.21 -10.27
CA PRO A 81 7.85 -12.43 -10.13
C PRO A 81 7.56 -13.63 -9.23
N ALA A 82 6.70 -13.44 -8.23
CA ALA A 82 6.34 -14.51 -7.31
C ALA A 82 5.53 -15.63 -8.02
N ASP A 83 5.64 -16.85 -7.50
CA ASP A 83 4.84 -17.97 -8.00
C ASP A 83 3.34 -17.83 -7.63
N PRO A 84 2.43 -18.59 -8.28
CA PRO A 84 1.01 -18.46 -8.03
C PRO A 84 0.56 -18.74 -6.58
N ALA A 85 1.27 -19.62 -5.86
CA ALA A 85 0.92 -19.95 -4.49
C ALA A 85 1.29 -18.79 -3.54
N THR A 86 2.46 -18.19 -3.76
CA THR A 86 2.92 -17.00 -3.06
C THR A 86 1.98 -15.83 -3.31
N VAL A 87 1.62 -15.57 -4.57
CA VAL A 87 0.64 -14.52 -4.94
C VAL A 87 -0.68 -14.72 -4.21
N ALA A 88 -1.20 -15.95 -4.18
CA ALA A 88 -2.44 -16.26 -3.49
C ALA A 88 -2.33 -16.03 -1.97
N GLY A 89 -1.22 -16.41 -1.36
CA GLY A 89 -0.98 -16.25 0.08
C GLY A 89 -0.90 -14.79 0.53
N VAL A 90 -0.14 -13.94 -0.19
CA VAL A 90 -0.08 -12.51 0.12
C VAL A 90 -1.40 -11.81 -0.18
N THR A 91 -2.09 -12.20 -1.26
CA THR A 91 -3.41 -11.64 -1.60
C THR A 91 -4.44 -11.97 -0.53
N ALA A 92 -4.44 -13.21 -0.01
CA ALA A 92 -5.32 -13.61 1.08
C ALA A 92 -5.04 -12.80 2.35
N THR A 93 -3.77 -12.59 2.68
CA THR A 93 -3.35 -11.81 3.86
C THR A 93 -3.78 -10.34 3.75
N ALA A 94 -3.54 -9.71 2.59
CA ALA A 94 -3.99 -8.34 2.33
C ALA A 94 -5.53 -8.24 2.34
N THR A 95 -6.24 -9.20 1.74
CA THR A 95 -7.71 -9.22 1.75
C THR A 95 -8.26 -9.33 3.17
N GLU A 96 -7.65 -10.16 4.01
CA GLU A 96 -8.04 -10.33 5.41
C GLU A 96 -7.73 -9.07 6.24
N LEU A 97 -6.59 -8.40 5.99
CA LEU A 97 -6.25 -7.11 6.62
C LEU A 97 -7.35 -6.08 6.42
N PHE A 98 -7.77 -5.87 5.17
CA PHE A 98 -8.81 -4.89 4.85
C PHE A 98 -10.21 -5.33 5.30
N ALA A 99 -10.47 -6.63 5.38
CA ALA A 99 -11.67 -7.11 6.07
C ALA A 99 -11.66 -6.73 7.56
N CYS A 100 -10.50 -6.79 8.23
CA CYS A 100 -10.36 -6.39 9.63
C CYS A 100 -10.45 -4.88 9.84
N TYR A 101 -9.88 -4.07 8.92
CA TYR A 101 -10.11 -2.61 8.92
C TYR A 101 -11.60 -2.28 8.73
N ASN A 102 -12.27 -2.93 7.78
CA ASN A 102 -13.71 -2.75 7.56
C ASN A 102 -14.57 -3.22 8.75
N ALA A 103 -14.05 -4.14 9.56
CA ALA A 103 -14.67 -4.58 10.82
C ALA A 103 -14.39 -3.68 12.02
N ASN A 104 -13.49 -2.69 11.91
CA ASN A 104 -12.91 -1.95 13.03
C ASN A 104 -12.29 -2.86 14.13
N ASP A 105 -11.82 -4.07 13.77
CA ASP A 105 -11.24 -5.03 14.72
C ASP A 105 -9.71 -4.95 14.70
N TYR A 106 -9.17 -3.93 15.37
CA TYR A 106 -7.73 -3.65 15.34
C TYR A 106 -6.88 -4.70 16.06
N LEU A 107 -7.44 -5.44 17.03
CA LEU A 107 -6.72 -6.56 17.65
C LEU A 107 -6.45 -7.69 16.65
N ARG A 108 -7.34 -7.87 15.67
CA ARG A 108 -7.13 -8.77 14.53
C ARG A 108 -6.22 -8.16 13.48
N VAL A 109 -6.29 -6.85 13.23
CA VAL A 109 -5.32 -6.13 12.39
C VAL A 109 -3.90 -6.39 12.90
N PHE A 110 -3.63 -6.14 14.19
CA PHE A 110 -2.30 -6.38 14.78
C PHE A 110 -1.84 -7.84 14.67
N ALA A 111 -2.74 -8.81 14.57
CA ALA A 111 -2.36 -10.21 14.42
C ALA A 111 -1.82 -10.56 13.01
N LEU A 112 -1.98 -9.67 12.03
CA LEU A 112 -1.48 -9.84 10.66
C LEU A 112 -0.10 -9.25 10.45
N PHE A 113 0.45 -8.55 11.44
CA PHE A 113 1.79 -7.96 11.39
C PHE A 113 2.80 -8.80 12.17
N THR A 114 4.08 -8.69 11.78
CA THR A 114 5.18 -9.21 12.58
C THR A 114 5.37 -8.38 13.85
N ASP A 115 5.91 -9.00 14.90
CA ASP A 115 6.26 -8.28 16.12
C ASP A 115 7.31 -7.19 15.86
N GLU A 116 8.23 -7.45 14.93
CA GLU A 116 9.25 -6.48 14.54
C GLU A 116 8.62 -5.23 13.90
N TYR A 117 7.60 -5.39 13.06
CA TYR A 117 6.87 -4.25 12.50
C TYR A 117 6.12 -3.49 13.59
N LEU A 118 5.35 -4.21 14.42
CA LEU A 118 4.55 -3.58 15.47
C LEU A 118 5.41 -2.87 16.52
N ALA A 119 6.60 -3.38 16.83
CA ALA A 119 7.55 -2.68 17.69
C ALA A 119 7.91 -1.30 17.13
N ARG A 120 8.21 -1.21 15.83
CA ARG A 120 8.55 0.05 15.17
C ARG A 120 7.34 0.98 15.10
N SER A 121 6.20 0.50 14.58
CA SER A 121 4.98 1.30 14.45
C SER A 121 4.48 1.81 15.81
N PHE A 122 4.47 0.97 16.87
CA PHE A 122 4.05 1.41 18.20
C PHE A 122 4.97 2.47 18.79
N VAL A 123 6.29 2.39 18.55
CA VAL A 123 7.22 3.42 18.98
C VAL A 123 7.01 4.71 18.18
N ASP A 124 6.91 4.62 16.87
CA ASP A 124 6.76 5.77 15.98
C ASP A 124 5.43 6.51 16.19
N GLU A 125 4.34 5.77 16.44
CA GLU A 125 3.01 6.32 16.73
C GLU A 125 2.85 6.74 18.20
N GLY A 126 3.84 6.46 19.06
CA GLY A 126 3.76 6.76 20.48
C GLY A 126 2.65 5.98 21.20
N MET A 127 2.43 4.73 20.80
CA MET A 127 1.43 3.83 21.39
C MET A 127 1.67 3.68 22.89
N THR A 128 0.63 3.95 23.68
CA THR A 128 0.65 3.80 25.15
C THR A 128 -0.29 2.68 25.59
N GLU A 129 -0.14 2.21 26.83
CA GLU A 129 -1.09 1.26 27.42
C GLU A 129 -2.52 1.84 27.50
N GLU A 130 -2.63 3.15 27.75
CA GLU A 130 -3.92 3.85 27.73
C GLU A 130 -4.54 3.83 26.30
N ALA A 131 -3.73 4.13 25.28
CA ALA A 131 -4.16 4.09 23.89
C ALA A 131 -4.58 2.67 23.46
N LEU A 132 -3.83 1.66 23.90
CA LEU A 132 -4.15 0.26 23.64
C LEU A 132 -5.53 -0.15 24.19
N GLY A 133 -5.94 0.43 25.31
CA GLY A 133 -7.24 0.19 25.94
C GLY A 133 -8.44 0.51 25.03
N PHE A 134 -8.32 1.44 24.08
CA PHE A 134 -9.39 1.75 23.13
C PHE A 134 -9.72 0.58 22.21
N PHE A 135 -8.72 -0.21 21.83
CA PHE A 135 -8.92 -1.40 20.98
C PHE A 135 -9.57 -2.58 21.73
N GLY A 136 -9.75 -2.45 23.04
CA GLY A 136 -10.46 -3.43 23.87
C GLY A 136 -11.98 -3.35 23.78
N MET A 137 -12.52 -2.29 23.18
CA MET A 137 -13.96 -2.14 23.00
C MET A 137 -14.47 -3.13 21.95
N PRO A 138 -15.70 -3.66 22.10
CA PRO A 138 -16.31 -4.49 21.05
C PRO A 138 -16.31 -3.74 19.72
N PRO A 139 -15.74 -4.32 18.64
CA PRO A 139 -15.67 -3.65 17.36
C PRO A 139 -17.06 -3.54 16.73
N GLU A 140 -17.33 -2.40 16.10
CA GLU A 140 -18.52 -2.17 15.27
C GLU A 140 -18.07 -2.03 13.82
N ALA A 141 -18.56 -2.93 12.96
CA ALA A 141 -18.21 -2.91 11.54
C ALA A 141 -18.64 -1.58 10.89
N ARG A 142 -17.81 -1.08 9.99
CA ARG A 142 -18.10 0.11 9.18
C ARG A 142 -19.32 -0.15 8.30
N PRO A 143 -20.15 0.88 8.01
CA PRO A 143 -21.22 0.73 7.03
C PRO A 143 -20.61 0.45 5.64
N ALA A 144 -21.36 -0.24 4.77
CA ALA A 144 -20.81 -0.77 3.52
C ALA A 144 -20.31 0.28 2.52
N ASP A 145 -20.85 1.50 2.59
CA ASP A 145 -20.39 2.67 1.82
C ASP A 145 -19.10 3.28 2.36
N ALA A 146 -18.67 2.91 3.57
CA ALA A 146 -17.40 3.30 4.17
C ALA A 146 -16.33 2.20 4.08
N TRP A 147 -16.56 1.10 3.35
CA TRP A 147 -15.57 0.02 3.25
C TRP A 147 -14.41 0.41 2.34
N GLU A 148 -13.20 0.23 2.87
CA GLU A 148 -11.98 0.31 2.08
C GLU A 148 -11.92 -0.83 1.06
N SER A 149 -11.44 -0.49 -0.13
CA SER A 149 -11.29 -1.42 -1.25
C SER A 149 -9.84 -1.48 -1.70
N ILE A 150 -9.39 -2.66 -2.09
CA ILE A 150 -7.99 -2.92 -2.42
C ILE A 150 -7.80 -3.79 -3.65
N ALA A 151 -6.59 -3.71 -4.19
CA ALA A 151 -6.03 -4.64 -5.13
C ALA A 151 -4.54 -4.85 -4.82
N VAL A 152 -4.09 -6.11 -4.92
CA VAL A 152 -2.67 -6.47 -4.83
C VAL A 152 -2.06 -6.46 -6.23
N ARG A 153 -0.89 -5.84 -6.37
CA ARG A 153 -0.19 -5.65 -7.65
C ARG A 153 1.31 -5.95 -7.51
N ASP A 154 1.89 -6.37 -8.64
CA ASP A 154 3.32 -6.59 -8.82
C ASP A 154 4.01 -7.33 -7.65
N VAL A 155 3.53 -8.55 -7.38
CA VAL A 155 4.07 -9.39 -6.30
C VAL A 155 5.44 -9.95 -6.70
N ARG A 156 6.47 -9.66 -5.90
CA ARG A 156 7.86 -10.02 -6.14
C ARG A 156 8.45 -10.81 -4.99
N LEU A 157 9.12 -11.91 -5.30
CA LEU A 157 10.01 -12.60 -4.36
C LEU A 157 11.35 -11.85 -4.30
N LEU A 158 11.68 -11.35 -3.12
CA LEU A 158 12.89 -10.56 -2.87
C LEU A 158 14.09 -11.47 -2.58
N ALA A 159 15.30 -10.92 -2.72
CA ALA A 159 16.54 -11.66 -2.54
C ALA A 159 16.75 -12.23 -1.12
N ASP A 160 16.07 -11.65 -0.12
CA ASP A 160 16.10 -12.09 1.29
C ASP A 160 15.00 -13.12 1.61
N GLY A 161 14.22 -13.54 0.62
CA GLY A 161 13.13 -14.51 0.78
C GLY A 161 11.80 -13.90 1.24
N ARG A 162 11.74 -12.58 1.50
CA ARG A 162 10.47 -11.87 1.73
C ARG A 162 9.77 -11.59 0.41
N VAL A 163 8.51 -11.17 0.49
CA VAL A 163 7.67 -10.88 -0.69
C VAL A 163 7.26 -9.42 -0.66
N GLY A 164 7.59 -8.67 -1.71
CA GLY A 164 7.10 -7.30 -1.88
C GLY A 164 5.86 -7.26 -2.76
N ALA A 165 4.91 -6.40 -2.45
CA ALA A 165 3.76 -6.13 -3.32
C ALA A 165 3.28 -4.69 -3.15
N PHE A 166 2.63 -4.14 -4.18
CA PHE A 166 1.90 -2.90 -4.07
C PHE A 166 0.46 -3.21 -3.67
N LEU A 167 0.01 -2.57 -2.60
CA LEU A 167 -1.39 -2.49 -2.22
C LEU A 167 -1.91 -1.16 -2.73
N VAL A 168 -2.80 -1.24 -3.72
CA VAL A 168 -3.50 -0.08 -4.26
C VAL A 168 -4.90 -0.13 -3.70
N GLY A 169 -5.42 0.97 -3.18
CA GLY A 169 -6.77 0.99 -2.64
C GLY A 169 -7.44 2.34 -2.66
N HIS A 170 -8.67 2.33 -2.17
CA HIS A 170 -9.52 3.50 -2.01
C HIS A 170 -10.18 3.43 -0.64
N ASN A 171 -10.01 4.49 0.15
CA ASN A 171 -10.77 4.73 1.37
C ASN A 171 -11.89 5.72 1.07
N PRO A 172 -13.17 5.30 1.09
CA PRO A 172 -14.29 6.17 0.75
C PRO A 172 -14.71 7.13 1.87
N GLU A 173 -14.03 7.15 3.03
CA GLU A 173 -14.32 8.13 4.08
C GLU A 173 -13.95 9.55 3.69
N GLY A 174 -14.72 10.52 4.19
CA GLY A 174 -14.52 11.93 3.89
C GLY A 174 -14.71 12.25 2.41
N ASP A 175 -13.70 12.83 1.78
CA ASP A 175 -13.69 13.14 0.34
C ASP A 175 -13.26 11.95 -0.53
N GLY A 176 -12.92 10.81 0.09
CA GLY A 176 -12.38 9.65 -0.60
C GLY A 176 -10.90 9.82 -0.94
N VAL A 177 -10.05 8.89 -0.55
CA VAL A 177 -8.61 8.93 -0.84
C VAL A 177 -8.17 7.61 -1.46
N ASP A 178 -7.62 7.70 -2.67
CA ASP A 178 -6.88 6.61 -3.28
C ASP A 178 -5.49 6.53 -2.66
N PHE A 179 -4.98 5.34 -2.40
CA PHE A 179 -3.65 5.16 -1.82
C PHE A 179 -2.87 4.07 -2.55
N VAL A 180 -1.55 4.19 -2.47
CA VAL A 180 -0.62 3.14 -2.87
C VAL A 180 0.40 2.95 -1.75
N ASP A 181 0.48 1.73 -1.25
CA ASP A 181 1.49 1.31 -0.29
C ASP A 181 2.34 0.20 -0.88
N TYR A 182 3.64 0.23 -0.60
CA TYR A 182 4.49 -0.92 -0.82
C TYR A 182 4.60 -1.73 0.46
N THR A 183 4.07 -2.96 0.43
CA THR A 183 4.00 -3.85 1.58
C THR A 183 4.97 -5.00 1.41
N VAL A 184 5.73 -5.29 2.47
CA VAL A 184 6.63 -6.44 2.55
C VAL A 184 5.99 -7.50 3.43
N PHE A 185 5.94 -8.73 2.94
CA PHE A 185 5.40 -9.90 3.62
C PHE A 185 6.51 -10.90 3.91
N VAL A 186 6.37 -11.64 5.01
CA VAL A 186 7.22 -12.78 5.36
C VAL A 186 6.35 -13.98 5.71
N GLU A 187 6.71 -15.16 5.24
CA GLU A 187 6.04 -16.40 5.63
C GLU A 187 6.56 -16.88 7.00
N ARG A 188 5.64 -17.09 7.96
CA ARG A 188 5.92 -17.73 9.25
C ARG A 188 4.84 -18.78 9.52
N ASP A 189 5.26 -19.99 9.86
CA ASP A 189 4.37 -21.10 10.21
C ASP A 189 3.25 -21.39 9.18
N GLY A 190 3.56 -21.22 7.88
CA GLY A 190 2.63 -21.49 6.78
C GLY A 190 1.61 -20.37 6.51
N ARG A 191 1.83 -19.17 7.05
CA ARG A 191 1.04 -17.95 6.80
C ARG A 191 1.96 -16.79 6.46
N TYR A 192 1.52 -15.89 5.59
CA TYR A 192 2.18 -14.60 5.43
C TYR A 192 1.75 -13.61 6.52
N LEU A 193 2.73 -12.87 7.04
CA LEU A 193 2.54 -11.71 7.91
C LEU A 193 3.15 -10.49 7.23
N ILE A 194 2.63 -9.31 7.55
CA ILE A 194 3.17 -8.03 7.09
C ILE A 194 4.36 -7.64 7.96
N ASP A 195 5.50 -7.47 7.33
CA ASP A 195 6.80 -7.20 7.97
C ASP A 195 7.26 -5.75 7.80
N ASP A 196 6.77 -5.08 6.75
CA ASP A 196 7.04 -3.66 6.50
C ASP A 196 5.97 -3.02 5.61
N VAL A 197 5.79 -1.71 5.77
CA VAL A 197 4.90 -0.89 4.94
C VAL A 197 5.60 0.43 4.63
N VAL A 198 5.67 0.77 3.34
CA VAL A 198 6.09 2.09 2.89
C VAL A 198 4.89 2.79 2.28
N PHE A 199 4.44 3.85 2.94
CA PHE A 199 3.36 4.69 2.45
C PHE A 199 3.88 5.55 1.29
N LEU A 200 3.33 5.36 0.09
CA LEU A 200 3.73 6.12 -1.11
C LEU A 200 2.78 7.27 -1.42
N GLY A 201 1.69 7.38 -0.65
CA GLY A 201 0.74 8.48 -0.67
C GLY A 201 -0.51 8.22 -1.52
N GLY A 202 -1.50 9.05 -1.23
CA GLY A 202 -2.65 9.42 -2.04
C GLY A 202 -2.62 10.93 -2.19
N ASP A 203 -2.88 11.46 -3.38
CA ASP A 203 -2.59 12.83 -3.81
C ASP A 203 -2.81 13.95 -2.75
N ASP A 204 -1.77 14.28 -1.98
CA ASP A 204 -1.58 15.64 -1.44
C ASP A 204 -0.82 16.46 -2.52
N ALA A 205 -1.55 16.88 -3.55
CA ALA A 205 -1.09 17.84 -4.57
C ALA A 205 -2.06 19.01 -4.71
#